data_AF-A0A3S1AV80-F1
#
_entry.id   AF-A0A3S1AV80-F1
#
_cell.length_a   1.000
_cell.length_b   1.000
_cell.length_c   1.000
_cell.angle_alpha   90.00
_cell.angle_beta   90.00
_cell.angle_gamma   90.00
#
_symmetry.space_group_name_H-M   'P 1'
#
loop_
_entity.id
_entity.type
_entity.pdbx_description
1 polymer ?
#
loop_
_entity_poly.entity_id
_entity_poly.type
_entity_poly.pdbx_seq_one_letter_code
_entity_poly.pdbx_strand_id
1 'polypeptide(L)'
;MSDVVDDINDKHMQPWSDACQRDGIVNTPLTPFIDQELLYNKHINIDGTRIESTGFTYSHPTLELSSMREILEDYVQLGLLPASLTGREAFYSRSDVDLLQAGASGVDLGGHGDSADFVGEAEEDPRAS
;
A
#
# COMPACT_ATOMS: atom_id res chain seq x y z
N MET A 1 5.72 5.53 -11.52
CA MET A 1 4.83 5.72 -10.35
C MET A 1 3.45 5.16 -10.63
N SER A 2 2.93 5.29 -11.86
CA SER A 2 1.83 4.47 -12.39
C SER A 2 2.07 2.98 -12.13
N ASP A 3 3.26 2.49 -12.49
CA ASP A 3 3.58 1.06 -12.43
C ASP A 3 3.53 0.49 -11.00
N VAL A 4 3.81 1.33 -9.99
CA VAL A 4 3.73 0.91 -8.58
C VAL A 4 2.28 0.81 -8.12
N VAL A 5 1.40 1.69 -8.61
CA VAL A 5 -0.02 1.68 -8.30
C VAL A 5 -0.70 0.49 -8.98
N ASP A 6 -0.36 0.25 -10.24
CA ASP A 6 -0.86 -0.90 -11.00
C ASP A 6 -0.43 -2.22 -10.34
N ASP A 7 0.85 -2.34 -9.96
CA ASP A 7 1.37 -3.48 -9.21
C ASP A 7 0.64 -3.72 -7.88
N ILE A 8 0.29 -2.66 -7.15
CA ILE A 8 -0.43 -2.76 -5.89
C ILE A 8 -1.86 -3.20 -6.16
N ASN A 9 -2.54 -2.59 -7.13
CA ASN A 9 -3.90 -2.95 -7.49
C ASN A 9 -3.99 -4.42 -7.90
N ASP A 10 -3.10 -4.90 -8.77
CA ASP A 10 -3.06 -6.30 -9.20
C ASP A 10 -2.86 -7.26 -8.02
N LYS A 11 -2.03 -6.89 -7.04
CA LYS A 11 -1.78 -7.70 -5.84
C LYS A 11 -2.94 -7.72 -4.85
N HIS A 12 -3.83 -6.73 -4.86
CA HIS A 12 -4.89 -6.58 -3.83
C HIS A 12 -6.30 -6.89 -4.36
N MET A 13 -6.55 -6.78 -5.67
CA MET A 13 -7.86 -7.09 -6.28
C MET A 13 -8.27 -8.54 -6.07
N GLN A 14 -7.37 -9.47 -6.38
CA GLN A 14 -7.69 -10.90 -6.31
C GLN A 14 -7.92 -11.37 -4.86
N PRO A 15 -7.04 -11.05 -3.88
CA PRO A 15 -7.26 -11.46 -2.49
C PRO A 15 -8.52 -10.87 -1.87
N TRP A 16 -8.90 -9.65 -2.28
CA TRP A 16 -10.15 -9.05 -1.85
C TRP A 16 -11.37 -9.79 -2.40
N SER A 17 -11.36 -10.11 -3.70
CA SER A 17 -12.44 -10.87 -4.34
C SER A 17 -12.62 -12.23 -3.67
N ASP A 18 -11.51 -12.93 -3.41
CA ASP A 18 -11.53 -14.24 -2.76
C ASP A 18 -12.05 -14.15 -1.32
N ALA A 19 -11.65 -13.10 -0.57
CA ALA A 19 -12.16 -12.85 0.78
C ALA A 19 -13.66 -12.52 0.78
N CYS A 20 -14.13 -11.69 -0.16
CA CYS A 20 -15.56 -11.38 -0.31
C CYS A 20 -16.37 -12.65 -0.61
N GLN A 21 -15.89 -13.51 -1.52
CA GLN A 21 -16.55 -14.77 -1.85
C GLN A 21 -16.59 -15.72 -0.66
N ARG A 22 -15.48 -15.87 0.07
CA ARG A 22 -15.39 -16.72 1.26
C ARG A 22 -16.35 -16.30 2.35
N ASP A 23 -16.48 -15.00 2.58
CA ASP A 23 -17.28 -14.45 3.67
C ASP A 23 -18.73 -14.12 3.23
N GLY A 24 -19.10 -14.45 1.98
CA GLY A 24 -20.46 -14.30 1.46
C GLY A 24 -20.89 -12.86 1.14
N ILE A 25 -19.92 -11.96 0.90
CA ILE A 25 -20.17 -10.56 0.57
C ILE A 25 -20.41 -10.43 -0.94
N VAL A 26 -21.66 -10.14 -1.31
CA VAL A 26 -22.09 -10.05 -2.72
C VAL A 26 -22.01 -8.63 -3.27
N ASN A 27 -22.15 -7.62 -2.41
CA ASN A 27 -22.12 -6.22 -2.81
C ASN A 27 -21.52 -5.38 -1.68
N THR A 28 -20.37 -4.75 -1.94
CA THR A 28 -19.74 -3.82 -1.02
C THR A 28 -19.41 -2.51 -1.76
N PRO A 29 -19.68 -1.34 -1.15
CA PRO A 29 -19.27 -0.06 -1.70
C PRO A 29 -17.77 0.19 -1.56
N LEU A 30 -17.04 -0.69 -0.85
CA LEU A 30 -15.61 -0.60 -0.68
C LEU A 30 -14.88 -1.16 -1.91
N THR A 31 -13.82 -0.47 -2.29
CA THR A 31 -12.90 -0.93 -3.34
C THR A 31 -11.48 -1.00 -2.77
N PRO A 32 -10.73 -2.08 -3.04
CA PRO A 32 -9.30 -2.12 -2.72
C PRO A 32 -8.45 -1.36 -3.74
N PHE A 33 -9.08 -0.79 -4.77
CA PHE A 33 -8.39 -0.10 -5.85
C PHE A 33 -7.91 1.27 -5.37
N ILE A 34 -6.64 1.55 -5.61
CA ILE A 34 -5.99 2.81 -5.27
C ILE A 34 -5.80 3.61 -6.56
N ASP A 35 -6.35 4.82 -6.57
CA ASP A 35 -6.11 5.79 -7.64
C ASP A 35 -4.74 6.45 -7.43
N GLN A 36 -3.95 6.55 -8.49
CA GLN A 36 -2.65 7.21 -8.48
C GLN A 36 -2.73 8.67 -8.00
N GLU A 37 -3.87 9.33 -8.23
CA GLU A 37 -4.08 10.70 -7.79
C GLU A 37 -4.03 10.89 -6.27
N LEU A 38 -4.39 9.86 -5.51
CA LEU A 38 -4.37 9.87 -4.05
C LEU A 38 -2.94 9.84 -3.49
N LEU A 39 -1.98 9.37 -4.28
CA LEU A 39 -0.57 9.29 -3.89
C LEU A 39 0.23 10.53 -4.29
N TYR A 40 -0.34 11.44 -5.09
CA TYR A 40 0.25 12.76 -5.22
C TYR A 40 0.13 13.49 -3.89
N ASN A 41 1.17 14.21 -3.48
CA ASN A 41 1.23 14.99 -2.24
C ASN A 41 0.18 16.11 -2.22
N LYS A 42 -1.10 15.76 -2.07
CA LYS A 42 -2.21 16.68 -1.81
C LYS A 42 -2.23 16.95 -0.30
N HIS A 43 -2.59 18.17 0.07
CA HIS A 43 -2.69 18.58 1.47
C HIS A 43 -3.74 17.73 2.19
N ILE A 44 -3.30 16.80 3.05
CA ILE A 44 -4.16 15.90 3.86
C ILE A 44 -4.66 16.54 5.15
N ASN A 45 -4.37 17.82 5.38
CA ASN A 45 -4.76 18.55 6.58
C ASN A 45 -5.68 19.73 6.25
N ILE A 46 -6.63 19.98 7.14
CA ILE A 46 -7.56 21.10 7.07
C ILE A 46 -7.46 21.86 8.38
N ASP A 47 -7.34 23.18 8.31
CA ASP A 47 -7.40 24.05 9.48
C ASP A 47 -8.85 24.16 9.98
N GLY A 48 -9.10 23.58 11.16
CA GLY A 48 -10.41 23.54 11.82
C GLY A 48 -10.78 24.80 12.59
N THR A 49 -9.90 25.80 12.72
CA THR A 49 -10.15 26.99 13.56
C THR A 49 -11.44 27.73 13.19
N ARG A 50 -11.79 27.78 11.90
CA ARG A 50 -13.04 28.38 11.41
C ARG A 50 -14.29 27.63 11.89
N ILE A 51 -14.28 26.30 11.89
CA ILE A 51 -15.47 25.54 12.33
C ILE A 51 -15.62 25.61 13.85
N GLU A 52 -14.51 25.57 14.59
CA GLU A 52 -14.51 25.75 16.05
C GLU A 52 -15.10 27.10 16.47
N SER A 53 -14.85 28.16 15.68
CA SER A 53 -15.40 29.50 15.94
C SER A 53 -16.94 29.57 15.90
N THR A 54 -17.61 28.59 15.29
CA THR A 54 -19.07 28.50 15.24
C THR A 54 -19.70 27.87 16.49
N GLY A 55 -18.88 27.42 17.45
CA GLY A 55 -19.33 26.69 18.64
C GLY A 55 -19.32 25.17 18.46
N PHE A 56 -18.82 24.66 17.32
CA PHE A 56 -18.63 23.24 17.08
C PHE A 56 -17.53 22.67 17.99
N THR A 57 -17.75 21.49 18.57
CA THR A 57 -16.78 20.78 19.41
C THR A 57 -16.62 19.35 18.92
N TYR A 58 -15.38 18.88 18.79
CA TYR A 58 -15.11 17.50 18.41
C TYR A 58 -15.48 16.54 19.52
N SER A 59 -16.33 15.56 19.22
CA SER A 59 -16.59 14.43 20.13
C SER A 59 -15.41 13.46 20.23
N HIS A 60 -14.61 13.37 19.16
CA HIS A 60 -13.39 12.59 19.08
C HIS A 60 -12.22 13.50 18.64
N PRO A 61 -11.54 14.20 19.57
CA PRO A 61 -10.48 15.15 19.23
C PRO A 61 -9.17 14.48 18.80
N THR A 62 -8.97 13.22 19.19
CA THR A 62 -7.78 12.42 18.84
C THR A 62 -8.19 11.15 18.12
N LEU A 63 -7.33 10.72 17.19
CA LEU A 63 -7.50 9.46 16.50
C LEU A 63 -7.09 8.31 17.44
N GLU A 64 -8.06 7.73 18.12
CA GLU A 64 -7.84 6.60 19.02
C GLU A 64 -8.00 5.27 18.26
N LEU A 65 -7.07 4.35 18.52
CA LEU A 65 -7.07 3.05 17.85
C LEU A 65 -8.29 2.20 18.24
N SER A 66 -8.85 2.41 19.43
CA SER A 66 -10.12 1.80 19.86
C SER A 66 -11.29 2.23 18.97
N SER A 67 -11.41 3.52 18.65
CA SER A 67 -12.46 4.05 17.78
C SER A 67 -12.33 3.51 16.36
N MET A 68 -11.10 3.34 15.86
CA MET A 68 -10.89 2.72 14.55
C MET A 68 -11.31 1.24 14.52
N ARG A 69 -11.05 0.50 15.60
CA ARG A 69 -11.49 -0.90 15.71
C ARG A 69 -13.00 -1.03 15.74
N GLU A 70 -13.68 -0.14 16.45
CA GLU A 70 -15.14 -0.09 16.49
C GLU A 70 -15.73 0.11 15.08
N ILE A 71 -15.19 1.06 14.32
CA ILE A 71 -15.58 1.28 12.92
C ILE A 71 -15.35 0.02 12.08
N LEU A 72 -14.20 -0.63 12.20
CA LEU A 72 -13.93 -1.87 11.44
C LEU A 72 -14.92 -2.98 11.77
N GLU A 73 -15.23 -3.16 13.06
CA GLU A 73 -16.19 -4.15 13.53
C GLU A 73 -17.60 -3.87 12.98
N ASP A 74 -18.04 -2.61 12.98
CA ASP A 74 -19.32 -2.22 12.39
C ASP A 74 -19.39 -2.57 10.90
N TYR A 75 -18.32 -2.31 10.15
CA TYR A 75 -18.26 -2.64 8.72
C TYR A 75 -18.29 -4.14 8.44
N VAL A 76 -17.70 -4.94 9.33
CA VAL A 76 -17.80 -6.42 9.28
C VAL A 76 -19.23 -6.86 9.57
N GLN A 77 -19.87 -6.32 10.62
CA GLN A 77 -21.24 -6.67 10.99
C GLN A 77 -22.26 -6.30 9.91
N LEU A 78 -22.04 -5.19 9.21
CA LEU A 78 -22.85 -4.76 8.07
C LEU A 78 -22.60 -5.58 6.79
N GLY A 79 -21.64 -6.51 6.80
CA GLY A 79 -21.27 -7.31 5.63
C GLY A 79 -20.61 -6.48 4.51
N LEU A 80 -19.99 -5.35 4.86
CA LEU A 80 -19.32 -4.46 3.92
C LEU A 80 -17.83 -4.79 3.80
N LEU A 81 -17.23 -5.36 4.85
CA LEU A 81 -15.81 -5.72 4.91
C LEU A 81 -15.66 -7.22 5.25
N PRO A 82 -14.83 -7.98 4.51
CA PRO A 82 -14.60 -9.40 4.80
C PRO A 82 -13.93 -9.61 6.17
N ALA A 83 -14.62 -10.30 7.09
CA ALA A 83 -14.12 -10.61 8.44
C ALA A 83 -12.80 -11.39 8.42
N SER A 84 -12.58 -12.18 7.36
CA SER A 84 -11.35 -12.95 7.19
C SER A 84 -10.10 -12.10 6.97
N LEU A 85 -10.25 -10.80 6.69
CA LEU A 85 -9.15 -9.83 6.57
C LEU A 85 -8.84 -9.08 7.88
N THR A 86 -9.69 -9.18 8.91
CA THR A 86 -9.51 -8.46 10.19
C THR A 86 -8.82 -9.30 11.27
N GLY A 87 -8.56 -10.59 10.99
CA GLY A 87 -7.88 -11.51 11.89
C GLY A 87 -6.38 -11.24 12.04
N ARG A 88 -5.80 -11.69 13.16
CA ARG A 88 -4.34 -11.67 13.42
C ARG A 88 -3.54 -12.64 12.56
N GLU A 89 -4.20 -13.58 11.89
CA GLU A 89 -3.58 -14.52 10.96
C GLU A 89 -3.75 -14.00 9.54
N ALA A 90 -2.68 -13.46 8.96
CA ALA A 90 -2.65 -13.12 7.54
C ALA A 90 -2.64 -14.43 6.72
N PHE A 91 -3.79 -14.84 6.19
CA PHE A 91 -3.91 -16.03 5.33
C PHE A 91 -3.33 -15.82 3.92
N TYR A 92 -2.83 -14.61 3.61
CA TYR A 92 -2.14 -14.36 2.34
C TYR A 92 -0.66 -14.78 2.43
N SER A 93 -0.43 -16.10 2.43
CA SER A 93 0.84 -16.66 2.00
C SER A 93 0.79 -16.79 0.49
N ARG A 94 1.64 -16.02 -0.19
CA ARG A 94 1.91 -16.15 -1.63
C ARG A 94 2.03 -17.64 -1.97
N SER A 95 1.14 -18.16 -2.81
CA SER A 95 1.30 -19.53 -3.33
C SER A 95 2.48 -19.55 -4.31
N ASP A 96 3.35 -20.54 -4.21
CA ASP A 96 4.55 -20.70 -5.05
C ASP A 96 4.26 -20.68 -6.57
N VAL A 97 3.00 -20.84 -6.95
CA VAL A 97 2.49 -20.77 -8.33
C VAL A 97 2.71 -19.39 -8.97
N ASP A 98 2.62 -18.30 -8.20
CA ASP A 98 2.80 -16.93 -8.74
C ASP A 98 4.26 -16.58 -9.07
N LEU A 99 5.23 -17.27 -8.45
CA LEU A 99 6.66 -17.08 -8.72
C LEU A 99 7.06 -17.67 -10.08
N LEU A 100 6.39 -18.75 -10.51
CA LEU A 100 6.69 -19.43 -11.77
C LEU A 100 6.14 -18.66 -12.98
N GLN A 101 5.02 -17.95 -12.82
CA GLN A 101 4.44 -17.11 -13.87
C GLN A 101 5.31 -15.87 -14.17
N ALA A 102 5.85 -15.24 -13.12
CA ALA A 102 6.71 -14.04 -13.25
C ALA A 102 8.12 -14.33 -13.81
N GLY A 103 8.58 -15.59 -13.76
CA GLY A 103 9.88 -16.02 -14.30
C GLY A 103 9.86 -16.38 -15.79
N ALA A 104 8.70 -16.44 -16.44
CA ALA A 104 8.56 -16.92 -17.82
C ALA A 104 8.61 -15.81 -18.89
N SER A 105 8.51 -14.53 -18.52
CA SER A 105 8.72 -13.40 -19.43
C SER A 105 10.19 -12.97 -19.41
N GLY A 106 11.02 -13.71 -20.16
CA GLY A 106 12.43 -13.39 -20.36
C GLY A 106 12.60 -12.06 -21.11
N VAL A 107 13.13 -11.05 -20.42
CA VAL A 107 13.65 -9.84 -21.05
C VAL A 107 15.11 -10.13 -21.41
N ASP A 108 15.36 -10.37 -22.69
CA ASP A 108 16.69 -10.49 -23.29
C ASP A 108 17.41 -9.13 -23.20
N LEU A 109 18.28 -8.98 -22.19
CA LEU A 109 19.21 -7.85 -22.13
C LEU A 109 20.49 -8.23 -22.88
N GLY A 110 20.40 -8.15 -24.20
CA GLY A 110 21.53 -8.30 -25.10
C GLY A 110 22.67 -7.33 -24.75
N GLY A 111 23.84 -7.89 -24.48
CA GLY A 111 25.06 -7.15 -24.24
C GLY A 111 25.60 -6.46 -25.50
N HIS A 112 26.08 -5.24 -25.33
CA HIS A 112 27.14 -4.67 -26.14
C HIS A 112 28.12 -3.98 -25.20
N GLY A 113 29.30 -4.56 -25.08
CA GLY A 113 30.43 -3.93 -24.43
C GLY A 113 31.03 -2.86 -25.34
N ASP A 114 31.44 -1.76 -24.72
CA ASP A 114 32.52 -0.93 -25.22
C ASP A 114 33.40 -0.56 -24.03
N SER A 115 34.66 -0.97 -24.12
CA SER A 115 35.70 -0.77 -23.12
C SER A 115 36.47 0.50 -23.44
N ALA A 116 36.62 1.41 -22.47
CA ALA A 116 37.81 2.24 -22.35
C ALA A 116 37.89 2.93 -20.97
N ASP A 117 38.96 2.61 -20.25
CA ASP A 117 39.81 3.50 -19.45
C ASP A 117 39.19 4.56 -18.52
N PHE A 118 39.25 4.30 -17.20
CA PHE A 118 39.82 5.28 -16.27
C PHE A 118 40.45 4.59 -15.06
N VAL A 119 41.77 4.78 -14.94
CA VAL A 119 42.67 4.26 -13.91
C VAL A 119 42.42 4.99 -12.59
N GLY A 120 42.43 4.25 -11.47
CA GLY A 120 42.35 4.80 -10.13
C GLY A 120 43.70 5.31 -9.62
N GLU A 121 43.66 6.40 -8.85
CA GLU A 121 44.72 6.77 -7.92
C GLU A 121 44.12 7.05 -6.55
N ALA A 122 44.75 6.43 -5.54
CA ALA A 122 44.38 6.43 -4.14
C ALA A 122 44.93 7.68 -3.44
N GLU A 123 44.10 8.30 -2.61
CA GLU A 123 44.46 9.40 -1.72
C GLU A 123 45.06 8.81 -0.43
N GLU A 124 46.39 8.91 -0.27
CA GLU A 124 47.06 8.79 1.03
C GLU A 124 47.42 10.20 1.51
N ASP A 125 46.86 10.61 2.65
CA ASP A 125 47.27 11.80 3.40
C ASP A 125 47.99 11.37 4.70
N PRO A 126 49.32 11.57 4.78
CA PRO A 126 49.98 11.61 6.07
C PRO A 126 50.95 12.79 6.16
N ARG A 127 50.60 13.81 6.97
CA ARG A 127 51.57 14.68 7.65
C ARG A 127 50.86 15.39 8.80
N ALA A 128 51.11 15.10 10.07
CA ALA A 128 52.36 15.10 10.84
C ALA A 128 53.11 16.45 10.83
N SER A 129 53.07 17.06 12.02
CA SER A 129 53.85 18.17 12.59
C SER A 129 53.46 19.62 12.25
#